data_AF-A0A6B3HXK1-F1
#
_entry.id   AF-A0A6B3HXK1-F1
#
_cell.length_a   1.000
_cell.length_b   1.000
_cell.length_c   1.000
_cell.angle_alpha   90.00
_cell.angle_beta   90.00
_cell.angle_gamma   90.00
#
_symmetry.space_group_name_H-M   'P 1'
#
loop_
_entity.id
_entity.type
_entity.pdbx_description
1 polymer ?
#
loop_
_entity_poly.entity_id
_entity_poly.type
_entity_poly.pdbx_seq_one_letter_code
_entity_poly.pdbx_strand_id
1 'polypeptide(L)'
;WVRDGDVEFVGDDAPRGFPATRREALAALRCFMEHRLVTFGAHEDAVLSGDATMSHSLLSSSLNLGLLDPAECVERAEARWRSGDVPLNSAEGFVRQIAGWREFVWHLYWYFGTGYRESNALRHHEPL
;
A
#
# COMPACT_ATOMS: atom_id res chain seq x y z
N TRP A 1 25.94 21.14 1.96
CA TRP A 1 24.53 20.97 2.35
C TRP A 1 24.44 20.09 3.57
N VAL A 2 23.96 18.82 3.54
CA VAL A 2 23.81 18.03 4.79
C VAL A 2 25.16 17.76 5.48
N ARG A 3 26.18 17.32 4.73
CA ARG A 3 27.53 17.07 5.27
C ARG A 3 28.21 18.32 5.82
N ASP A 4 27.82 19.48 5.31
CA ASP A 4 28.39 20.77 5.68
C ASP A 4 27.54 21.49 6.76
N GLY A 5 26.39 20.90 7.16
CA GLY A 5 25.49 21.44 8.18
C GLY A 5 24.50 22.51 7.69
N ASP A 6 24.42 22.78 6.39
CA ASP A 6 23.57 23.86 5.85
C ASP A 6 22.09 23.50 5.79
N VAL A 7 21.76 22.21 5.75
CA VAL A 7 20.39 21.70 5.58
C VAL A 7 20.21 20.41 6.38
N GLU A 8 19.06 20.29 7.03
CA GLU A 8 18.54 19.05 7.63
C GLU A 8 17.34 18.57 6.82
N PHE A 9 17.38 17.32 6.35
CA PHE A 9 16.28 16.71 5.61
C PHE A 9 15.40 15.85 6.53
N VAL A 10 14.12 15.75 6.20
CA VAL A 10 13.22 14.77 6.81
C VAL A 10 13.36 13.45 6.06
N GLY A 11 13.91 12.43 6.72
CA GLY A 11 14.11 11.08 6.19
C GLY A 11 15.54 10.79 5.70
N ASP A 12 15.81 9.50 5.44
CA ASP A 12 17.04 9.02 4.82
C ASP A 12 16.72 8.48 3.41
N ASP A 13 17.55 8.84 2.44
CA ASP A 13 17.45 8.44 1.02
C ASP A 13 17.80 6.96 0.83
N ALA A 14 18.68 6.42 1.68
CA ALA A 14 19.35 5.15 1.41
C ALA A 14 19.16 4.09 2.52
N PRO A 15 19.11 2.80 2.16
CA PRO A 15 19.08 2.27 0.78
C PRO A 15 17.69 2.40 0.14
N ARG A 16 17.63 2.51 -1.20
CA ARG A 16 16.38 2.54 -1.96
C ARG A 16 15.55 1.28 -1.70
N GLY A 17 14.42 1.43 -1.04
CA GLY A 17 13.51 0.32 -0.69
C GLY A 17 12.39 0.04 -1.70
N PHE A 18 12.12 0.94 -2.65
CA PHE A 18 10.94 0.86 -3.52
C PHE A 18 11.25 0.75 -5.02
N PRO A 19 10.36 0.09 -5.80
CA PRO A 19 10.45 0.06 -7.25
C PRO A 19 10.44 1.45 -7.89
N ALA A 20 11.33 1.67 -8.85
CA ALA A 20 11.39 2.87 -9.69
C ALA A 20 10.99 2.58 -11.16
N THR A 21 10.78 1.31 -11.50
CA THR A 21 10.37 0.89 -12.85
C THR A 21 9.23 -0.14 -12.80
N ARG A 22 8.45 -0.24 -13.88
CA ARG A 22 7.42 -1.27 -14.03
C ARG A 22 7.98 -2.69 -13.86
N ARG A 23 9.19 -2.96 -14.35
CA ARG A 23 9.85 -4.26 -14.21
C ARG A 23 10.12 -4.61 -12.74
N GLU A 24 10.62 -3.65 -11.97
CA GLU A 24 10.85 -3.80 -10.53
C GLU A 24 9.53 -3.96 -9.77
N ALA A 25 8.50 -3.19 -10.14
CA ALA A 25 7.18 -3.27 -9.50
C ALA A 25 6.51 -4.62 -9.74
N LEU A 26 6.62 -5.16 -10.95
CA LEU A 26 6.17 -6.53 -11.27
C LEU A 26 6.93 -7.58 -10.48
N ALA A 27 8.23 -7.37 -10.20
CA ALA A 27 9.01 -8.27 -9.35
C ALA A 27 8.55 -8.21 -7.89
N ALA A 28 8.29 -7.02 -7.35
CA ALA A 28 7.72 -6.84 -6.02
C ALA A 28 6.34 -7.49 -5.88
N LEU A 29 5.48 -7.33 -6.89
CA LEU A 29 4.17 -7.97 -6.95
C LEU A 29 4.28 -9.50 -6.97
N ARG A 30 5.19 -10.09 -7.76
CA ARG A 30 5.44 -11.55 -7.72
C ARG A 30 5.89 -12.02 -6.35
N CYS A 31 6.86 -11.33 -5.74
CA CYS A 31 7.35 -11.63 -4.39
C CYS A 31 6.22 -11.61 -3.36
N PHE A 32 5.34 -10.60 -3.39
CA PHE A 32 4.16 -10.55 -2.52
C PHE A 32 3.23 -11.75 -2.75
N MET A 33 2.89 -12.04 -4.02
CA MET A 33 1.99 -13.14 -4.37
C MET A 33 2.52 -14.52 -3.95
N GLU A 34 3.84 -14.71 -4.02
CA GLU A 34 4.50 -15.98 -3.69
C GLU A 34 4.72 -16.18 -2.19
N HIS A 35 4.99 -15.11 -1.44
CA HIS A 35 5.49 -15.25 -0.07
C HIS A 35 4.58 -14.67 1.02
N ARG A 36 3.75 -13.68 0.70
CA ARG A 36 3.04 -12.89 1.71
C ARG A 36 1.52 -12.89 1.55
N LEU A 37 1.02 -13.14 0.34
CA LEU A 37 -0.43 -13.19 0.13
C LEU A 37 -1.08 -14.27 1.00
N VAL A 38 -0.46 -15.44 1.19
CA VAL A 38 -1.07 -16.54 1.97
C VAL A 38 -1.41 -16.13 3.41
N THR A 39 -0.55 -15.33 4.06
CA THR A 39 -0.72 -14.85 5.44
C THR A 39 -1.30 -13.44 5.54
N PHE A 40 -1.65 -12.80 4.40
CA PHE A 40 -2.13 -11.41 4.39
C PHE A 40 -3.31 -11.20 5.34
N GLY A 41 -4.39 -11.95 5.16
CA GLY A 41 -5.61 -11.77 5.97
C GLY A 41 -5.46 -12.19 7.42
N ALA A 42 -4.54 -13.12 7.71
CA ALA A 42 -4.29 -13.57 9.09
C ALA A 42 -3.50 -12.55 9.92
N HIS A 43 -2.77 -11.64 9.27
CA HIS A 43 -1.84 -10.71 9.92
C HIS A 43 -2.15 -9.25 9.59
N GLU A 44 -3.33 -8.97 9.01
CA GLU A 44 -3.68 -7.65 8.46
C GLU A 44 -3.61 -6.54 9.51
N ASP A 45 -4.00 -6.83 10.75
CA ASP A 45 -4.00 -5.90 11.88
C ASP A 45 -2.87 -6.17 12.90
N ALA A 46 -1.96 -7.10 12.58
CA ALA A 46 -0.88 -7.47 13.49
C ALA A 46 0.31 -6.49 13.36
N VAL A 47 0.87 -6.09 14.50
CA VAL A 47 2.07 -5.24 14.58
C VAL A 47 3.15 -5.97 15.36
N LEU A 48 4.38 -6.00 14.83
CA LEU A 48 5.52 -6.62 15.46
C LEU A 48 6.73 -5.68 15.44
N SER A 49 7.34 -5.43 16.59
CA SER A 49 8.47 -4.50 16.71
C SER A 49 9.69 -4.90 15.87
N GLY A 50 9.88 -6.20 15.63
CA GLY A 50 10.97 -6.74 14.81
C GLY A 50 10.65 -6.88 13.32
N ASP A 51 9.40 -6.64 12.90
CA ASP A 51 8.99 -6.74 11.50
C ASP A 51 8.02 -5.61 11.16
N ALA A 52 8.56 -4.57 10.53
CA ALA A 52 7.79 -3.41 10.11
C ALA A 52 6.91 -3.67 8.86
N THR A 53 7.13 -4.78 8.14
CA THR A 53 6.43 -5.06 6.88
C THR A 53 5.37 -6.14 7.03
N MET A 54 5.61 -7.14 7.89
CA MET A 54 4.72 -8.28 8.09
C MET A 54 4.30 -8.89 6.73
N SER A 55 3.02 -9.25 6.59
CA SER A 55 2.47 -9.82 5.36
C SER A 55 2.03 -8.76 4.33
N HIS A 56 2.37 -7.48 4.51
CA HIS A 56 1.91 -6.43 3.59
C HIS A 56 2.62 -6.46 2.24
N SER A 57 1.94 -5.97 1.20
CA SER A 57 2.41 -6.02 -0.18
C SER A 57 3.53 -5.04 -0.51
N LEU A 58 3.55 -3.89 0.19
CA LEU A 58 4.41 -2.74 -0.11
C LEU A 58 4.26 -2.18 -1.54
N LEU A 59 3.08 -2.36 -2.16
CA LEU A 59 2.83 -1.97 -3.56
C LEU A 59 2.16 -0.59 -3.73
N SER A 60 1.82 0.10 -2.64
CA SER A 60 1.06 1.36 -2.69
C SER A 60 1.74 2.43 -3.55
N SER A 61 3.05 2.63 -3.40
CA SER A 61 3.83 3.57 -4.21
C SER A 61 3.78 3.20 -5.71
N SER A 62 3.95 1.92 -6.03
CA SER A 62 3.91 1.43 -7.42
C SER A 62 2.51 1.55 -8.04
N LEU A 63 1.46 1.32 -7.27
CA LEU A 63 0.06 1.52 -7.69
C LEU A 63 -0.25 3.00 -7.94
N ASN A 64 0.19 3.89 -7.04
CA ASN A 64 -0.16 5.31 -7.10
C ASN A 64 0.66 6.09 -8.14
N LEU A 65 1.84 5.59 -8.51
CA LEU A 65 2.66 6.15 -9.59
C LEU A 65 2.38 5.50 -10.97
N GLY A 66 1.42 4.57 -11.05
CA GLY A 66 1.05 3.90 -12.30
C GLY A 66 2.07 2.87 -12.81
N LEU A 67 2.99 2.41 -11.97
CA LEU A 67 3.90 1.32 -12.31
C LEU A 67 3.20 -0.04 -12.35
N LEU A 68 2.12 -0.18 -11.57
CA LEU A 68 1.21 -1.34 -11.54
C LEU A 68 -0.22 -0.91 -11.80
N ASP A 69 -0.94 -1.74 -12.55
CA ASP A 69 -2.39 -1.61 -12.70
C ASP A 69 -3.11 -2.21 -11.47
N PRO A 70 -4.09 -1.53 -10.87
CA PRO A 70 -4.90 -2.12 -9.80
C PRO A 70 -5.56 -3.46 -10.21
N ALA A 71 -6.06 -3.57 -11.45
CA ALA A 71 -6.72 -4.77 -11.95
C ALA A 71 -5.74 -5.94 -12.03
N GLU A 72 -4.50 -5.73 -12.48
CA GLU A 72 -3.49 -6.80 -12.56
C GLU A 72 -3.13 -7.37 -11.17
N CYS A 73 -3.26 -6.55 -10.12
CA CYS A 73 -3.05 -6.99 -8.74
C CYS A 73 -4.23 -7.85 -8.25
N VAL A 74 -5.45 -7.39 -8.50
CA VAL A 74 -6.70 -8.08 -8.12
C VAL A 74 -6.82 -9.43 -8.82
N GLU A 75 -6.65 -9.46 -10.15
CA GLU A 75 -6.74 -10.68 -10.96
C GLU A 75 -5.72 -11.74 -10.52
N ARG A 76 -4.49 -11.33 -10.18
CA ARG A 76 -3.47 -12.27 -9.69
C ARG A 76 -3.80 -12.85 -8.32
N ALA A 77 -4.35 -12.04 -7.41
CA ALA A 77 -4.78 -12.54 -6.10
C ALA A 77 -5.97 -13.52 -6.23
N GLU A 78 -6.94 -13.18 -7.08
CA GLU A 78 -8.08 -14.06 -7.37
C GLU A 78 -7.61 -15.39 -7.98
N ALA A 79 -6.69 -15.35 -8.95
CA ALA A 79 -6.15 -16.54 -9.59
C ALA A 79 -5.47 -17.49 -8.59
N ARG A 80 -4.69 -16.94 -7.65
CA ARG A 80 -4.05 -17.72 -6.57
C ARG A 80 -5.05 -18.37 -5.64
N TRP A 81 -6.16 -17.70 -5.34
CA TRP A 81 -7.23 -18.32 -4.57
C TRP A 81 -7.92 -19.43 -5.35
N ARG A 82 -8.25 -19.19 -6.62
CA ARG A 82 -8.92 -20.18 -7.49
C ARG A 82 -8.07 -21.43 -7.75
N SER A 83 -6.74 -21.31 -7.76
CA SER A 83 -5.82 -22.45 -7.85
C SER A 83 -5.67 -23.22 -6.52
N GLY A 84 -6.16 -22.67 -5.41
CA GLY A 84 -6.01 -23.24 -4.07
C GLY A 84 -4.69 -22.88 -3.38
N ASP A 85 -3.89 -21.95 -3.92
CA ASP A 85 -2.58 -21.57 -3.36
C ASP A 85 -2.71 -20.76 -2.07
N VAL A 86 -3.80 -20.01 -1.91
CA VAL A 86 -4.02 -19.10 -0.78
C VAL A 86 -5.45 -19.20 -0.24
N PRO A 87 -5.67 -18.97 1.08
CA PRO A 87 -7.00 -19.00 1.65
C PRO A 87 -7.84 -17.80 1.20
N LEU A 88 -9.16 -17.99 1.14
CA LEU A 88 -10.10 -16.97 0.67
C LEU A 88 -9.98 -15.67 1.46
N ASN A 89 -9.84 -15.73 2.79
CA ASN A 89 -9.76 -14.53 3.64
C ASN A 89 -8.55 -13.65 3.28
N SER A 90 -7.44 -14.25 2.88
CA SER A 90 -6.25 -13.49 2.49
C SER A 90 -6.38 -12.89 1.08
N ALA A 91 -6.91 -13.65 0.12
CA ALA A 91 -7.13 -13.15 -1.22
C ALA A 91 -8.22 -12.06 -1.25
N GLU A 92 -9.38 -12.32 -0.64
CA GLU A 92 -10.46 -11.35 -0.52
C GLU A 92 -9.99 -10.11 0.24
N GLY A 93 -9.27 -10.27 1.34
CA GLY A 93 -8.74 -9.13 2.10
C GLY A 93 -7.89 -8.22 1.23
N PHE A 94 -6.92 -8.79 0.51
CA PHE A 94 -6.08 -8.00 -0.40
C PHE A 94 -6.89 -7.34 -1.52
N VAL A 95 -7.83 -8.05 -2.14
CA VAL A 95 -8.71 -7.52 -3.18
C VAL A 95 -9.58 -6.38 -2.65
N ARG A 96 -10.14 -6.51 -1.44
CA ARG A 96 -10.98 -5.50 -0.78
C ARG A 96 -10.21 -4.21 -0.50
N GLN A 97 -8.92 -4.28 -0.17
CA GLN A 97 -8.11 -3.07 0.00
C GLN A 97 -7.93 -2.30 -1.32
N ILE A 98 -7.80 -3.00 -2.45
CA ILE A 98 -7.57 -2.39 -3.76
C ILE A 98 -8.88 -2.02 -4.46
N ALA A 99 -9.73 -2.99 -4.77
CA ALA A 99 -10.98 -2.75 -5.50
C ALA A 99 -12.06 -2.10 -4.63
N GLY A 100 -11.95 -2.21 -3.30
CA GLY A 100 -12.84 -1.56 -2.35
C GLY A 100 -12.28 -0.22 -1.88
N TRP A 101 -11.42 -0.25 -0.86
CA TRP A 101 -11.00 0.96 -0.15
C TRP A 101 -10.30 1.99 -1.03
N ARG A 102 -9.33 1.58 -1.86
CA ARG A 102 -8.62 2.52 -2.74
C ARG A 102 -9.58 3.22 -3.72
N GLU A 103 -10.46 2.46 -4.37
CA GLU A 103 -11.46 3.04 -5.28
C GLU A 103 -12.46 3.93 -4.54
N PHE A 104 -12.93 3.50 -3.36
CA PHE A 104 -13.82 4.29 -2.52
C PHE A 104 -13.20 5.64 -2.13
N VAL A 105 -11.97 5.64 -1.61
CA VAL A 105 -11.26 6.87 -1.22
C VAL A 105 -11.01 7.78 -2.43
N TRP A 106 -10.66 7.21 -3.59
CA TRP A 106 -10.52 7.98 -4.82
C TRP A 106 -11.81 8.72 -5.18
N HIS A 107 -12.96 8.06 -5.06
CA HIS A 107 -14.26 8.68 -5.36
C HIS A 107 -14.66 9.72 -4.30
N LEU A 108 -14.38 9.48 -3.02
CA LEU A 108 -14.66 10.46 -1.97
C LEU A 108 -13.89 11.77 -2.18
N TYR A 109 -12.63 11.69 -2.61
CA TYR A 109 -11.83 12.88 -2.92
C TYR A 109 -12.53 13.81 -3.91
N TRP A 110 -13.04 13.23 -5.01
CA TRP A 110 -13.75 14.01 -6.04
C TRP A 110 -15.16 14.42 -5.61
N TYR A 111 -15.85 13.56 -4.86
CA TYR A 111 -17.21 13.82 -4.40
C TYR A 111 -17.29 15.03 -3.45
N PHE A 112 -16.38 15.12 -2.48
CA PHE A 112 -16.39 16.22 -1.51
C PHE A 112 -15.69 17.49 -2.00
N GLY A 113 -14.82 17.39 -3.00
CA GLY A 113 -14.12 18.54 -3.58
C GLY A 113 -13.17 19.25 -2.61
N THR A 114 -12.85 20.51 -2.91
CA THR A 114 -11.77 21.26 -2.22
C THR A 114 -12.08 21.56 -0.74
N GLY A 115 -13.36 21.68 -0.38
CA GLY A 115 -13.78 21.95 1.00
C GLY A 115 -13.52 20.79 1.97
N TYR A 116 -13.26 19.58 1.46
CA TYR A 116 -13.04 18.41 2.31
C TYR A 116 -11.84 18.60 3.25
N ARG A 117 -10.76 19.23 2.76
CA ARG A 117 -9.54 19.50 3.53
C ARG A 117 -9.75 20.43 4.72
N GLU A 118 -10.79 21.26 4.68
CA GLU A 118 -11.11 22.25 5.73
C GLU A 118 -12.05 21.67 6.79
N SER A 119 -12.50 20.42 6.63
CA SER A 119 -13.45 19.79 7.54
C SER A 119 -12.84 19.59 8.93
N ASN A 120 -13.43 20.25 9.93
CA ASN A 120 -13.03 20.13 11.33
C ASN A 120 -14.26 20.01 12.25
N ALA A 121 -15.06 18.97 12.03
CA ALA A 121 -16.31 18.75 12.79
C ALA A 121 -16.09 18.65 14.31
N LEU A 122 -14.92 18.17 14.74
CA LEU A 122 -14.55 18.02 16.16
C LEU A 122 -13.86 19.27 16.75
N ARG A 123 -13.59 20.31 15.94
CA ARG A 123 -12.92 21.55 16.36
C ARG A 123 -11.56 21.33 17.05
N HIS A 124 -10.73 20.47 16.47
CA HIS A 124 -9.35 20.29 16.95
C HIS A 124 -8.47 21.48 16.51
N HIS A 125 -7.67 22.02 17.45
CA HIS A 125 -6.80 23.19 17.23
C HIS A 125 -5.37 23.00 17.78
N GLU A 126 -5.09 21.88 18.44
CA GLU A 126 -3.73 21.58 18.92
C GLU A 126 -2.80 21.28 17.72
N PRO A 127 -1.53 21.70 17.79
CA PRO A 127 -0.53 21.35 16.78
C PRO A 127 -0.24 19.85 16.77
N LEU A 128 0.13 19.34 15.58
CA LEU A 128 0.59 17.96 15.35
C LEU A 128 2.06 17.77 15.74
#